data_AF-A0A9C9PMJ4-F1
#
_entry.id   AF-A0A9C9PMJ4-F1
#
_cell.length_a   1.000
_cell.length_b   1.000
_cell.length_c   1.000
_cell.angle_alpha   90.00
_cell.angle_beta   90.00
_cell.angle_gamma   90.00
#
_symmetry.space_group_name_H-M   'P 1'
#
loop_
_entity.id
_entity.type
_entity.pdbx_description
1 polymer ?
#
loop_
_entity_poly.entity_id
_entity_poly.type
_entity_poly.pdbx_seq_one_letter_code
_entity_poly.pdbx_strand_id
1 'polypeptide(L)'
;MRKTILIIIGLFCLALAAAMVWHRPNPQVVQIPSPPVNSEINEKAIQKPPKKTAQYQYDIPRTLRYSFTLKNTGHRLLKKAEFWAHAPVKQTATQKVMHIETSHPHEKLTDILGNQVLHFVLSTIPPYASKQVSVTIELRLAKKLNSITAQPQWFMDDEPFIEVSHPKIQATAKRLETKEQLLTTRNIFNWVASHIQYAGYLRENRGALYALDHKRGDCTEYMSLFTALSRANGIPTRRIGGYVYSDDAI
;
A
#
# COMPACT_ATOMS: atom_id res chain seq x y z
N MET A 1 31.78 -12.08 8.93
CA MET A 1 30.38 -12.45 9.22
C MET A 1 29.47 -11.34 8.73
N ARG A 2 28.73 -11.55 7.62
CA ARG A 2 27.84 -10.55 6.99
C ARG A 2 26.52 -10.49 7.77
N LYS A 3 26.18 -9.34 8.37
CA LYS A 3 24.86 -9.06 8.94
C LYS A 3 24.00 -8.38 7.87
N THR A 4 22.96 -9.06 7.43
CA THR A 4 21.92 -8.53 6.54
C THR A 4 21.04 -7.57 7.36
N ILE A 5 21.03 -6.30 6.98
CA ILE A 5 20.18 -5.26 7.59
C ILE A 5 18.95 -5.09 6.70
N LEU A 6 17.79 -5.48 7.22
CA LEU A 6 16.47 -5.18 6.68
C LEU A 6 16.10 -3.76 7.11
N ILE A 7 16.01 -2.82 6.17
CA ILE A 7 15.59 -1.44 6.45
C ILE A 7 14.08 -1.36 6.30
N ILE A 8 13.37 -1.36 7.43
CA ILE A 8 11.95 -0.99 7.53
C ILE A 8 11.91 0.50 7.85
N ILE A 9 11.38 1.30 6.94
CA ILE A 9 11.22 2.76 7.14
C ILE A 9 9.96 2.97 7.98
N GLY A 10 10.13 3.14 9.29
CA GLY A 10 9.13 3.74 10.16
C GLY A 10 9.48 5.21 10.35
N LEU A 11 8.72 6.11 9.73
CA LEU A 11 8.79 7.54 10.02
C LEU A 11 7.53 7.92 10.81
N PHE A 12 7.72 8.52 11.98
CA PHE A 12 6.68 8.92 12.92
C PHE A 12 5.63 9.82 12.26
N CYS A 13 4.36 9.41 12.32
CA CYS A 13 3.22 10.25 11.99
C CYS A 13 2.03 9.86 12.87
N LEU A 14 1.67 10.76 13.78
CA LEU A 14 0.39 10.73 14.48
C LEU A 14 -0.69 11.20 13.50
N ALA A 15 -1.32 10.27 12.78
CA ALA A 15 -2.46 10.59 11.93
C ALA A 15 -3.75 10.38 12.73
N LEU A 16 -4.33 11.50 13.19
CA LEU A 16 -5.71 11.53 13.67
C LEU A 16 -6.64 11.02 12.57
N ALA A 17 -7.47 10.03 12.90
CA ALA A 17 -8.49 9.49 12.02
C ALA A 17 -9.52 10.58 11.68
N ALA A 18 -9.38 11.22 10.52
CA ALA A 18 -10.48 11.94 9.90
C ALA A 18 -11.23 10.96 8.99
N ALA A 19 -12.46 10.59 9.38
CA ALA A 19 -13.39 9.91 8.52
C ALA A 19 -13.74 10.83 7.34
N MET A 20 -13.07 10.66 6.20
CA MET A 20 -13.44 11.33 4.96
C MET A 20 -14.58 10.56 4.29
N VAL A 21 -15.76 11.18 4.25
CA VAL A 21 -16.83 10.82 3.30
C VAL A 21 -16.34 11.21 1.91
N TRP A 22 -15.94 10.23 1.11
CA TRP A 22 -15.55 10.43 -0.28
C TRP A 22 -16.80 10.43 -1.16
N HIS A 23 -17.14 11.57 -1.75
CA HIS A 23 -18.02 11.62 -2.93
C HIS A 23 -17.15 11.33 -4.16
N ARG A 24 -17.34 10.17 -4.80
CA ARG A 24 -16.71 9.89 -6.10
C ARG A 24 -17.45 10.64 -7.21
N PRO A 25 -16.74 11.33 -8.12
CA PRO A 25 -17.22 11.54 -9.48
C PRO A 25 -17.23 10.20 -10.23
N ASN A 26 -18.20 10.06 -11.12
CA ASN A 26 -18.51 8.91 -11.97
C ASN A 26 -17.27 8.21 -12.59
N PRO A 27 -17.07 6.89 -12.42
CA PRO A 27 -15.95 6.18 -13.05
C PRO A 27 -16.21 6.01 -14.55
N GLN A 28 -15.51 6.80 -15.38
CA GLN A 28 -15.27 6.45 -16.77
C GLN A 28 -14.46 5.14 -16.78
N VAL A 29 -15.09 4.07 -17.25
CA VAL A 29 -14.48 2.74 -17.41
C VAL A 29 -13.41 2.85 -18.51
N VAL A 30 -12.14 2.96 -18.12
CA VAL A 30 -11.03 2.80 -19.06
C VAL A 30 -10.88 1.30 -19.33
N GLN A 31 -11.36 0.86 -20.48
CA GLN A 31 -11.18 -0.52 -20.95
C GLN A 31 -9.71 -0.76 -21.31
N ILE A 32 -9.10 -1.75 -20.68
CA ILE A 32 -7.81 -2.30 -21.08
C ILE A 32 -8.08 -3.33 -22.19
N PRO A 33 -7.42 -3.26 -23.36
CA PRO A 33 -7.68 -4.21 -24.44
C PRO A 33 -7.26 -5.63 -24.04
N SER A 34 -8.12 -6.60 -24.35
CA SER A 34 -7.84 -8.02 -24.16
C SER A 34 -6.89 -8.53 -25.25
N PRO A 35 -5.94 -9.43 -24.93
CA PRO A 35 -5.03 -9.99 -25.93
C PRO A 35 -5.76 -10.92 -26.91
N PRO A 36 -5.25 -11.08 -28.16
CA PRO A 36 -5.93 -11.82 -29.21
C PRO A 36 -5.98 -13.32 -28.93
N VAL A 37 -7.13 -13.91 -29.19
CA VAL A 37 -7.40 -15.35 -29.15
C VAL A 37 -7.17 -15.94 -30.54
N ASN A 38 -6.21 -16.86 -30.65
CA ASN A 38 -6.02 -17.88 -31.68
C ASN A 38 -4.99 -18.86 -31.08
N SER A 39 -5.03 -20.18 -31.20
CA SER A 39 -5.97 -21.19 -31.70
C SER A 39 -5.35 -22.53 -31.26
N GLU A 40 -6.18 -23.49 -30.84
CA GLU A 40 -5.91 -24.94 -30.74
C GLU A 40 -4.64 -25.41 -29.99
N ILE A 41 -4.80 -25.93 -28.77
CA ILE A 41 -3.78 -26.76 -28.11
C ILE A 41 -4.32 -28.19 -27.98
N ASN A 42 -3.67 -29.05 -28.76
CA ASN A 42 -3.84 -30.50 -28.85
C ASN A 42 -3.57 -31.16 -27.47
N GLU A 43 -4.55 -31.89 -26.93
CA GLU A 43 -4.41 -32.67 -25.71
C GLU A 43 -3.51 -33.89 -25.96
N LYS A 44 -2.21 -33.78 -25.65
CA LYS A 44 -1.40 -34.93 -25.20
C LYS A 44 -0.05 -34.53 -24.60
N ALA A 45 0.17 -35.07 -23.40
CA ALA A 45 1.45 -35.27 -22.72
C ALA A 45 2.33 -34.04 -22.46
N ILE A 46 2.06 -33.33 -21.35
CA ILE A 46 3.10 -32.60 -20.62
C ILE A 46 3.12 -33.14 -19.19
N GLN A 47 4.16 -33.92 -18.89
CA GLN A 47 4.50 -34.32 -17.52
C GLN A 47 4.57 -33.08 -16.65
N LYS A 48 3.79 -33.06 -15.56
CA LYS A 48 3.83 -31.99 -14.55
C LYS A 48 5.28 -31.82 -14.08
N PRO A 49 5.93 -30.67 -14.29
CA PRO A 49 7.24 -30.43 -13.69
C PRO A 49 7.08 -30.45 -12.17
N PRO A 50 8.09 -30.93 -11.42
CA PRO A 50 8.00 -31.05 -9.97
C PRO A 50 7.73 -29.67 -9.36
N LYS A 51 6.62 -29.55 -8.62
CA LYS A 51 6.34 -28.39 -7.76
C LYS A 51 7.47 -28.27 -6.75
N LYS A 52 8.46 -27.41 -7.02
CA LYS A 52 9.26 -26.82 -5.94
C LYS A 52 8.29 -26.00 -5.09
N THR A 53 7.77 -26.60 -4.02
CA THR A 53 7.04 -25.88 -2.98
C THR A 53 8.02 -24.89 -2.37
N ALA A 54 7.98 -23.64 -2.83
CA ALA A 54 8.65 -22.55 -2.13
C ALA A 54 8.12 -22.57 -0.69
N GLN A 55 8.98 -22.93 0.26
CA GLN A 55 8.62 -23.01 1.67
C GLN A 55 8.46 -21.59 2.19
N TYR A 56 7.23 -21.09 2.16
CA TYR A 56 6.88 -19.85 2.83
C TYR A 56 6.92 -20.07 4.34
N GLN A 57 7.82 -19.39 5.04
CA GLN A 57 7.93 -19.46 6.51
C GLN A 57 7.37 -18.17 7.11
N TYR A 58 6.16 -18.27 7.67
CA TYR A 58 5.50 -17.22 8.44
C TYR A 58 5.28 -17.75 9.87
N ASP A 59 6.30 -17.63 10.71
CA ASP A 59 6.36 -18.36 11.99
C ASP A 59 6.03 -17.49 13.19
N ILE A 60 5.89 -16.17 13.00
CA ILE A 60 5.65 -15.22 14.09
C ILE A 60 4.17 -14.82 14.07
N PRO A 61 3.31 -15.35 14.96
CA PRO A 61 1.92 -14.94 15.04
C PRO A 61 1.80 -13.51 15.59
N ARG A 62 0.85 -12.75 15.05
CA ARG A 62 0.44 -11.43 15.50
C ARG A 62 -1.06 -11.27 15.36
N THR A 63 -1.64 -10.52 16.29
CA THR A 63 -3.04 -10.12 16.26
C THR A 63 -3.11 -8.61 16.15
N LEU A 64 -3.75 -8.11 15.10
CA LEU A 64 -4.02 -6.70 14.91
C LEU A 64 -5.50 -6.44 15.22
N ARG A 65 -5.78 -5.54 16.15
CA ARG A 65 -7.15 -5.11 16.48
C ARG A 65 -7.27 -3.61 16.28
N TYR A 66 -8.29 -3.19 15.54
CA TYR A 66 -8.65 -1.79 15.41
C TYR A 66 -10.16 -1.63 15.36
N SER A 67 -10.66 -0.46 15.76
CA SER A 67 -12.08 -0.13 15.68
C SER A 67 -12.29 1.27 15.14
N PHE A 68 -13.40 1.46 14.44
CA PHE A 68 -13.85 2.75 13.94
C PHE A 68 -15.14 3.14 14.65
N THR A 69 -15.21 4.39 15.11
CA THR A 69 -16.45 4.96 15.65
C THR A 69 -17.07 5.86 14.59
N LEU A 70 -18.18 5.43 14.00
CA LEU A 70 -18.95 6.19 13.04
C LEU A 70 -20.06 6.94 13.76
N LYS A 71 -19.94 8.27 13.84
CA LYS A 71 -20.94 9.13 14.48
C LYS A 71 -21.79 9.83 13.43
N ASN A 72 -23.12 9.70 13.54
CA ASN A 72 -24.03 10.56 12.81
C ASN A 72 -24.04 11.93 13.50
N THR A 73 -23.42 12.94 12.90
CA THR A 73 -23.38 14.29 13.48
C THR A 73 -24.61 15.13 13.13
N GLY A 74 -25.52 14.62 12.31
CA GLY A 74 -26.73 15.32 11.88
C GLY A 74 -27.96 14.99 12.72
N HIS A 75 -28.99 15.81 12.56
CA HIS A 75 -30.31 15.64 13.18
C HIS A 75 -31.23 14.65 12.44
N ARG A 76 -30.75 14.01 11.37
CA ARG A 76 -31.55 13.10 10.51
C ARG A 76 -31.15 11.65 10.70
N LEU A 77 -32.12 10.75 10.58
CA LEU A 77 -31.87 9.31 10.58
C LEU A 77 -31.10 8.90 9.32
N LEU A 78 -29.96 8.23 9.49
CA LEU A 78 -29.26 7.56 8.39
C LEU A 78 -29.80 6.15 8.24
N LYS A 79 -30.67 5.93 7.25
CA LYS A 79 -31.25 4.59 6.98
C LYS A 79 -30.20 3.58 6.51
N LYS A 80 -29.21 4.06 5.78
CA LYS A 80 -28.08 3.29 5.25
C LYS A 80 -26.82 4.14 5.37
N ALA A 81 -25.78 3.58 5.95
CA ALA A 81 -24.44 4.15 5.93
C ALA A 81 -23.47 3.11 5.38
N GLU A 82 -22.64 3.51 4.43
CA GLU A 82 -21.62 2.65 3.85
C GLU A 82 -20.25 3.08 4.34
N PHE A 83 -19.43 2.10 4.69
CA PHE A 83 -18.12 2.31 5.28
C PHE A 83 -17.12 1.32 4.67
N TRP A 84 -15.95 1.83 4.27
CA TRP A 84 -14.87 1.03 3.72
C TRP A 84 -13.64 1.15 4.60
N ALA A 85 -13.05 0.01 4.95
CA ALA A 85 -11.81 -0.05 5.71
C ALA A 85 -10.78 -0.91 4.98
N HIS A 86 -9.55 -0.44 4.88
CA HIS A 86 -8.45 -1.25 4.37
C HIS A 86 -8.05 -2.32 5.39
N ALA A 87 -7.89 -3.54 4.92
CA ALA A 87 -7.23 -4.62 5.65
C ALA A 87 -5.80 -4.82 5.10
N PRO A 88 -4.87 -5.38 5.89
CA PRO A 88 -3.51 -5.66 5.44
C PRO A 88 -3.50 -6.48 4.15
N VAL A 89 -2.51 -6.25 3.29
CA VAL A 89 -2.32 -7.03 2.05
C VAL A 89 -2.28 -8.51 2.38
N LYS A 90 -3.02 -9.32 1.61
CA LYS A 90 -3.26 -10.76 1.87
C LYS A 90 -1.96 -11.52 2.12
N GLN A 91 -0.93 -11.24 1.33
CA GLN A 91 0.39 -11.83 1.48
C GLN A 91 1.46 -10.89 0.91
N THR A 92 2.57 -10.75 1.63
CA THR A 92 3.81 -10.09 1.16
C THR A 92 4.99 -11.02 1.41
N ALA A 93 6.21 -10.60 1.09
CA ALA A 93 7.41 -11.36 1.44
C ALA A 93 7.59 -11.52 2.98
N THR A 94 7.01 -10.62 3.77
CA THR A 94 7.21 -10.51 5.22
C THR A 94 5.99 -10.81 6.06
N GLN A 95 4.79 -10.86 5.49
CA GLN A 95 3.57 -11.14 6.24
C GLN A 95 2.54 -11.95 5.44
N LYS A 96 1.64 -12.62 6.14
CA LYS A 96 0.47 -13.27 5.57
C LYS A 96 -0.73 -13.13 6.49
N VAL A 97 -1.86 -12.72 5.93
CA VAL A 97 -3.13 -12.68 6.65
C VAL A 97 -3.70 -14.11 6.71
N MET A 98 -4.03 -14.57 7.91
CA MET A 98 -4.58 -15.91 8.16
C MET A 98 -6.10 -15.84 8.30
N HIS A 99 -6.58 -14.88 9.09
CA HIS A 99 -8.00 -14.71 9.37
C HIS A 99 -8.35 -13.23 9.59
N ILE A 100 -9.57 -12.85 9.22
CA ILE A 100 -10.15 -11.53 9.47
C ILE A 100 -11.53 -11.77 10.07
N GLU A 101 -11.74 -11.25 11.27
CA GLU A 101 -13.00 -11.26 11.98
C GLU A 101 -13.51 -9.82 12.15
N THR A 102 -14.81 -9.60 11.98
CA THR A 102 -15.42 -8.28 12.07
C THR A 102 -16.67 -8.31 12.92
N SER A 103 -16.90 -7.23 13.67
CA SER A 103 -18.12 -7.03 14.47
C SER A 103 -19.42 -6.94 13.65
N HIS A 104 -19.33 -6.68 12.35
CA HIS A 104 -20.46 -6.50 11.43
C HIS A 104 -20.25 -7.31 10.15
N PRO A 105 -21.33 -7.76 9.48
CA PRO A 105 -21.23 -8.34 8.15
C PRO A 105 -20.53 -7.39 7.17
N HIS A 106 -19.72 -7.96 6.28
CA HIS A 106 -18.98 -7.19 5.29
C HIS A 106 -18.83 -7.96 3.98
N GLU A 107 -18.67 -7.23 2.90
CA GLU A 107 -18.10 -7.74 1.66
C GLU A 107 -16.59 -7.49 1.67
N LYS A 108 -15.80 -8.49 1.26
CA LYS A 108 -14.36 -8.35 1.12
C LYS A 108 -13.98 -8.25 -0.35
N LEU A 109 -13.47 -7.08 -0.73
CA LEU A 109 -12.95 -6.80 -2.06
C LEU A 109 -11.44 -7.07 -2.07
N THR A 110 -10.91 -7.66 -3.16
CA THR A 110 -9.48 -7.89 -3.34
C THR A 110 -9.07 -7.54 -4.76
N ASP A 111 -7.95 -6.85 -4.91
CA ASP A 111 -7.38 -6.51 -6.23
C ASP A 111 -6.25 -7.48 -6.65
N ILE A 112 -5.71 -7.27 -7.85
CA ILE A 112 -4.61 -8.06 -8.40
C ILE A 112 -3.29 -7.94 -7.61
N LEU A 113 -3.14 -6.88 -6.81
CA LEU A 113 -1.98 -6.65 -5.96
C LEU A 113 -2.14 -7.28 -4.58
N GLY A 114 -3.30 -7.89 -4.30
CA GLY A 114 -3.64 -8.50 -3.03
C GLY A 114 -4.05 -7.51 -1.95
N ASN A 115 -4.32 -6.25 -2.30
CA ASN A 115 -4.92 -5.29 -1.38
C ASN A 115 -6.32 -5.76 -1.00
N GLN A 116 -6.69 -5.58 0.26
CA GLN A 116 -7.98 -6.02 0.78
C GLN A 116 -8.76 -4.81 1.30
N VAL A 117 -10.04 -4.70 0.92
CA VAL A 117 -10.96 -3.68 1.42
C VAL A 117 -12.20 -4.37 1.99
N LEU A 118 -12.57 -4.00 3.20
CA LEU A 118 -13.78 -4.44 3.89
C LEU A 118 -14.86 -3.39 3.68
N HIS A 119 -15.95 -3.76 3.00
CA HIS A 119 -17.11 -2.91 2.78
C HIS A 119 -18.24 -3.31 3.74
N PHE A 120 -18.65 -2.37 4.58
CA PHE A 120 -19.71 -2.53 5.56
C PHE A 120 -20.92 -1.71 5.13
N VAL A 121 -22.11 -2.33 5.26
CA VAL A 121 -23.39 -1.65 5.12
C VAL A 121 -24.07 -1.65 6.48
N LEU A 122 -24.11 -0.47 7.12
CA LEU A 122 -24.71 -0.29 8.42
C LEU A 122 -26.15 0.21 8.25
N SER A 123 -27.09 -0.56 8.78
CA SER A 123 -28.49 -0.16 8.85
C SER A 123 -28.72 0.77 10.04
N THR A 124 -29.45 1.86 9.80
CA THR A 124 -30.05 2.72 10.82
C THR A 124 -29.04 3.28 11.83
N ILE A 125 -28.51 4.49 11.57
CA ILE A 125 -27.78 5.29 12.56
C ILE A 125 -28.65 6.49 12.95
N PRO A 126 -29.25 6.49 14.17
CA PRO A 126 -30.07 7.61 14.65
C PRO A 126 -29.30 8.94 14.68
N PRO A 127 -30.02 10.07 14.71
CA PRO A 127 -29.41 11.38 14.95
C PRO A 127 -28.47 11.36 16.16
N TYR A 128 -27.27 11.92 16.00
CA TYR A 128 -26.25 12.04 17.07
C TYR A 128 -25.71 10.73 17.65
N ALA A 129 -26.19 9.57 17.18
CA ALA A 129 -25.74 8.27 17.63
C ALA A 129 -24.42 7.86 16.96
N SER A 130 -23.71 6.93 17.62
CA SER A 130 -22.51 6.30 17.09
C SER A 130 -22.73 4.81 16.87
N LYS A 131 -22.07 4.26 15.85
CA LYS A 131 -21.86 2.81 15.69
C LYS A 131 -20.36 2.53 15.71
N GLN A 132 -19.97 1.43 16.34
CA GLN A 132 -18.59 0.98 16.33
C GLN A 132 -18.43 -0.20 15.38
N VAL A 133 -17.41 -0.16 14.51
CA VAL A 133 -17.02 -1.29 13.67
C VAL A 133 -15.62 -1.72 14.09
N SER A 134 -15.52 -2.87 14.76
CA SER A 134 -14.27 -3.51 15.17
C SER A 134 -13.83 -4.57 14.16
N VAL A 135 -12.52 -4.65 13.92
CA VAL A 135 -11.84 -5.61 13.06
C VAL A 135 -10.70 -6.26 13.84
N THR A 136 -10.68 -7.59 13.87
CA THR A 136 -9.58 -8.40 14.42
C THR A 136 -8.94 -9.19 13.29
N ILE A 137 -7.62 -9.12 13.19
CA ILE A 137 -6.86 -9.76 12.12
C ILE A 137 -5.79 -10.63 12.73
N GLU A 138 -5.85 -11.91 12.43
CA GLU A 138 -4.76 -12.83 12.69
C GLU A 138 -3.83 -12.84 11.50
N LEU A 139 -2.57 -12.49 11.73
CA LEU A 139 -1.54 -12.50 10.71
C LEU A 139 -0.30 -13.21 11.23
N ARG A 140 0.52 -13.66 10.29
CA ARG A 140 1.83 -14.24 10.58
C ARG A 140 2.92 -13.47 9.86
N LEU A 141 3.96 -13.11 10.59
CA LEU A 141 5.15 -12.44 10.08
C LEU A 141 6.26 -13.46 9.80
N ALA A 142 7.13 -13.11 8.86
CA ALA A 142 8.30 -13.90 8.49
C ALA A 142 9.57 -13.30 9.09
N LYS A 143 10.46 -14.17 9.61
CA LYS A 143 11.81 -13.76 10.07
C LYS A 143 12.74 -13.42 8.90
N LYS A 144 12.52 -14.07 7.76
CA LYS A 144 13.30 -13.92 6.53
C LYS A 144 12.35 -13.59 5.39
N LEU A 145 12.85 -12.88 4.38
CA LEU A 145 12.08 -12.58 3.20
C LEU A 145 11.70 -13.87 2.49
N ASN A 146 10.41 -14.06 2.28
CA ASN A 146 9.90 -15.14 1.44
C ASN A 146 9.96 -14.72 -0.03
N SER A 147 10.34 -15.65 -0.90
CA SER A 147 10.24 -15.46 -2.35
C SER A 147 8.77 -15.51 -2.78
N ILE A 148 8.18 -14.35 -2.99
CA ILE A 148 6.86 -14.19 -3.60
C ILE A 148 7.03 -13.86 -5.08
N THR A 149 6.08 -14.30 -5.92
CA THR A 149 6.02 -13.84 -7.31
C THR A 149 5.77 -12.33 -7.33
N ALA A 150 6.78 -11.57 -7.71
CA ALA A 150 6.66 -10.15 -7.96
C ALA A 150 6.50 -9.91 -9.47
N GLN A 151 5.67 -8.95 -9.85
CA GLN A 151 5.65 -8.41 -11.21
C GLN A 151 6.32 -7.02 -11.19
N PRO A 152 7.67 -6.97 -11.20
CA PRO A 152 8.40 -5.72 -11.03
C PRO A 152 8.08 -4.68 -12.12
N GLN A 153 7.75 -5.14 -13.33
CA GLN A 153 7.49 -4.24 -14.47
C GLN A 153 6.33 -3.28 -14.22
N TRP A 154 5.32 -3.65 -13.42
CA TRP A 154 4.19 -2.78 -13.09
C TRP A 154 4.58 -1.54 -12.29
N PHE A 155 5.79 -1.51 -11.73
CA PHE A 155 6.22 -0.49 -10.78
C PHE A 155 7.40 0.33 -11.32
N MET A 156 7.43 0.54 -12.63
CA MET A 156 8.50 1.28 -13.32
C MET A 156 8.01 2.57 -13.98
N ASP A 157 6.76 2.59 -14.43
CA ASP A 157 6.26 3.68 -15.28
C ASP A 157 5.80 4.90 -14.47
N ASP A 158 5.56 6.00 -15.18
CA ASP A 158 4.84 7.16 -14.66
C ASP A 158 3.44 6.78 -14.20
N GLU A 159 3.01 7.38 -13.08
CA GLU A 159 1.62 7.30 -12.60
C GLU A 159 1.26 8.65 -11.95
N PRO A 160 -0.02 8.94 -11.70
CA PRO A 160 -0.40 10.15 -10.98
C PRO A 160 0.42 10.33 -9.70
N PHE A 161 1.05 11.51 -9.59
CA PHE A 161 1.92 11.95 -8.49
C PHE A 161 3.32 11.30 -8.45
N ILE A 162 3.71 10.54 -9.47
CA ILE A 162 5.02 9.89 -9.63
C ILE A 162 5.55 10.22 -11.03
N GLU A 163 6.12 11.41 -11.16
CA GLU A 163 6.58 11.98 -12.44
C GLU A 163 7.99 11.46 -12.83
N VAL A 164 8.12 10.14 -13.02
CA VAL A 164 9.35 9.42 -13.39
C VAL A 164 10.04 10.05 -14.60
N SER A 165 9.31 10.30 -15.69
CA SER A 165 9.88 10.82 -16.95
C SER A 165 10.27 12.30 -16.90
N HIS A 166 9.94 13.02 -15.81
CA HIS A 166 10.22 14.45 -15.73
C HIS A 166 11.74 14.73 -15.72
N PRO A 167 12.27 15.68 -16.51
CA PRO A 167 13.71 15.92 -16.64
C PRO A 167 14.43 16.18 -15.31
N LYS A 168 13.81 16.92 -14.39
CA LYS A 168 14.38 17.17 -13.05
C LYS A 168 14.48 15.92 -12.19
N ILE A 169 13.51 15.00 -12.31
CA ILE A 169 13.50 13.72 -11.59
C ILE A 169 14.60 12.83 -12.16
N GLN A 170 14.67 12.70 -13.49
CA GLN A 170 15.71 11.96 -14.20
C GLN A 170 17.13 12.46 -13.84
N ALA A 171 17.35 13.77 -13.90
CA ALA A 171 18.63 14.37 -13.53
C ALA A 171 19.01 14.13 -12.06
N THR A 172 18.03 14.23 -11.15
CA THR A 172 18.27 13.97 -9.71
C THR A 172 18.53 12.49 -9.46
N ALA A 173 17.78 11.60 -10.10
CA ALA A 173 17.95 10.16 -10.02
C ALA A 173 19.35 9.74 -10.50
N LYS A 174 19.78 10.26 -11.66
CA LYS A 174 21.10 9.99 -12.23
C LYS A 174 22.25 10.40 -11.32
N ARG A 175 22.12 11.53 -10.61
CA ARG A 175 23.14 12.00 -9.64
C ARG A 175 23.27 11.08 -8.42
N LEU A 176 22.21 10.35 -8.08
CA LEU A 176 22.15 9.45 -6.93
C LEU A 176 22.49 7.99 -7.29
N GLU A 177 22.59 7.69 -8.58
CA GLU A 177 22.86 6.36 -9.12
C GLU A 177 24.27 5.86 -8.76
N THR A 178 24.34 4.57 -8.44
CA THR A 178 25.59 3.83 -8.30
C THR A 178 25.48 2.49 -9.04
N LYS A 179 26.60 1.76 -9.16
CA LYS A 179 26.61 0.42 -9.77
C LYS A 179 25.81 -0.63 -8.98
N GLU A 180 25.52 -0.39 -7.70
CA GLU A 180 24.81 -1.32 -6.84
C GLU A 180 23.41 -0.79 -6.51
N GLN A 181 22.38 -1.55 -6.88
CA GLN A 181 20.98 -1.18 -6.67
C GLN A 181 20.66 -0.82 -5.21
N LEU A 182 21.16 -1.60 -4.25
CA LEU A 182 20.96 -1.35 -2.83
C LEU A 182 21.59 -0.04 -2.37
N LEU A 183 22.77 0.30 -2.89
CA LEU A 183 23.45 1.53 -2.56
C LEU A 183 22.74 2.73 -3.20
N THR A 184 22.29 2.61 -4.45
CA THR A 184 21.43 3.61 -5.11
C THR A 184 20.17 3.88 -4.30
N THR A 185 19.44 2.85 -3.86
CA THR A 185 18.25 3.01 -3.02
C THR A 185 18.55 3.71 -1.69
N ARG A 186 19.68 3.40 -1.05
CA ARG A 186 20.11 4.08 0.18
C ARG A 186 20.47 5.54 -0.05
N ASN A 187 21.15 5.86 -1.15
CA ASN A 187 21.47 7.23 -1.52
C ASN A 187 20.19 8.04 -1.75
N ILE A 188 19.22 7.48 -2.47
CA ILE A 188 17.90 8.10 -2.68
C ILE A 188 17.21 8.34 -1.34
N PHE A 189 17.15 7.32 -0.47
CA PHE A 189 16.54 7.45 0.86
C PHE A 189 17.16 8.58 1.67
N ASN A 190 18.49 8.56 1.82
CA ASN A 190 19.23 9.56 2.59
C ASN A 190 19.05 10.96 2.00
N TRP A 191 19.05 11.08 0.67
CA TRP A 191 18.89 12.35 0.00
C TRP A 191 17.49 12.92 0.22
N VAL A 192 16.43 12.11 0.01
CA VAL A 192 15.05 12.54 0.28
C VAL A 192 14.87 12.92 1.76
N ALA A 193 15.36 12.09 2.69
CA ALA A 193 15.22 12.35 4.12
C ALA A 193 15.93 13.64 4.59
N SER A 194 17.05 14.01 3.95
CA SER A 194 17.83 15.21 4.30
C SER A 194 17.43 16.47 3.52
N HIS A 195 16.78 16.34 2.36
CA HIS A 195 16.47 17.47 1.48
C HIS A 195 14.99 17.86 1.46
N ILE A 196 14.11 17.05 2.05
CA ILE A 196 12.70 17.40 2.19
C ILE A 196 12.44 17.79 3.64
N GLN A 197 11.74 18.91 3.83
CA GLN A 197 11.25 19.37 5.12
C GLN A 197 9.84 18.84 5.37
N TYR A 198 9.63 18.23 6.54
CA TYR A 198 8.31 17.74 6.93
C TYR A 198 7.35 18.90 7.19
N ALA A 199 6.21 18.89 6.50
CA ALA A 199 5.26 19.99 6.49
C ALA A 199 4.13 19.87 7.55
N GLY A 200 4.09 18.79 8.32
CA GLY A 200 2.88 18.38 9.03
C GLY A 200 1.89 17.69 8.09
N TYR A 201 0.66 17.47 8.56
CA TYR A 201 -0.40 16.87 7.73
C TYR A 201 -0.77 17.79 6.56
N LEU A 202 -0.71 17.24 5.33
CA LEU A 202 -1.21 17.90 4.13
C LEU A 202 -2.46 17.17 3.65
N ARG A 203 -3.53 17.93 3.38
CA ARG A 203 -4.80 17.36 2.92
C ARG A 203 -4.71 16.79 1.50
N GLU A 204 -3.88 17.39 0.66
CA GLU A 204 -3.79 17.10 -0.77
C GLU A 204 -2.42 16.49 -1.08
N ASN A 205 -2.43 15.41 -1.86
CA ASN A 205 -1.22 14.84 -2.45
C ASN A 205 -0.73 15.76 -3.56
N ARG A 206 0.53 16.19 -3.49
CA ARG A 206 1.15 17.12 -4.45
C ARG A 206 2.16 16.45 -5.37
N GLY A 207 2.56 15.21 -5.08
CA GLY A 207 3.41 14.38 -5.93
C GLY A 207 4.91 14.63 -5.84
N ALA A 208 5.66 13.81 -6.59
CA ALA A 208 7.11 13.73 -6.53
C ALA A 208 7.78 15.01 -7.06
N LEU A 209 7.30 15.56 -8.18
CA LEU A 209 7.86 16.78 -8.75
C LEU A 209 7.67 17.97 -7.82
N TYR A 210 6.50 18.11 -7.19
CA TYR A 210 6.28 19.14 -6.18
C TYR A 210 7.27 19.02 -5.04
N ALA A 211 7.44 17.82 -4.49
CA ALA A 211 8.36 17.55 -3.39
C ALA A 211 9.81 17.91 -3.80
N LEU A 212 10.21 17.57 -5.02
CA LEU A 212 11.51 17.89 -5.57
C LEU A 212 11.74 19.40 -5.68
N ASP A 213 10.77 20.16 -6.18
CA ASP A 213 10.90 21.59 -6.44
C ASP A 213 10.78 22.43 -5.16
N HIS A 214 9.86 22.07 -4.26
CA HIS A 214 9.55 22.86 -3.06
C HIS A 214 10.28 22.39 -1.82
N LYS A 215 10.98 21.25 -1.88
CA LYS A 215 11.73 20.67 -0.75
C LYS A 215 10.89 20.49 0.51
N ARG A 216 9.60 20.20 0.35
CA ARG A 216 8.63 20.17 1.45
C ARG A 216 7.50 19.20 1.15
N GLY A 217 6.98 18.54 2.18
CA GLY A 217 5.81 17.67 2.06
C GLY A 217 5.53 16.85 3.31
N ASP A 218 4.52 15.98 3.26
CA ASP A 218 4.26 14.98 4.29
C ASP A 218 4.70 13.58 3.85
N CYS A 219 4.34 12.53 4.61
CA CYS A 219 4.74 11.17 4.28
C CYS A 219 4.38 10.77 2.83
N THR A 220 3.34 11.35 2.26
CA THR A 220 2.88 11.15 0.88
C THR A 220 3.89 11.68 -0.14
N GLU A 221 4.37 12.91 0.02
CA GLU A 221 5.37 13.52 -0.88
C GLU A 221 6.75 12.85 -0.74
N TYR A 222 7.16 12.49 0.48
CA TYR A 222 8.41 11.75 0.70
C TYR A 222 8.37 10.40 -0.02
N MET A 223 7.28 9.66 0.16
CA MET A 223 7.07 8.38 -0.50
C MET A 223 7.02 8.54 -2.02
N SER A 224 6.34 9.56 -2.53
CA SER A 224 6.19 9.81 -3.97
C SER A 224 7.54 10.14 -4.60
N LEU A 225 8.33 11.04 -4.00
CA LEU A 225 9.66 11.40 -4.48
C LEU A 225 10.65 10.23 -4.44
N PHE A 226 10.68 9.49 -3.34
CA PHE A 226 11.51 8.29 -3.24
C PHE A 226 11.15 7.28 -4.34
N THR A 227 9.85 7.09 -4.60
CA THR A 227 9.35 6.19 -5.64
C THR A 227 9.79 6.65 -7.03
N ALA A 228 9.57 7.92 -7.38
CA ALA A 228 9.91 8.45 -8.69
C ALA A 228 11.42 8.38 -8.98
N LEU A 229 12.27 8.73 -8.00
CA LEU A 229 13.73 8.64 -8.13
C LEU A 229 14.23 7.19 -8.23
N SER A 230 13.59 6.26 -7.53
CA SER A 230 13.93 4.84 -7.62
C SER A 230 13.54 4.27 -8.99
N ARG A 231 12.32 4.54 -9.46
CA ARG A 231 11.84 4.12 -10.79
C ARG A 231 12.70 4.68 -11.92
N ALA A 232 13.09 5.96 -11.83
CA ALA A 232 13.98 6.59 -12.80
C ALA A 232 15.39 5.95 -12.86
N ASN A 233 15.81 5.24 -11.81
CA ASN A 233 17.04 4.45 -11.78
C ASN A 233 16.82 2.95 -12.12
N GLY A 234 15.67 2.60 -12.71
CA GLY A 234 15.35 1.21 -13.05
C GLY A 234 15.10 0.32 -11.83
N ILE A 235 14.72 0.89 -10.69
CA ILE A 235 14.42 0.17 -9.45
C ILE A 235 12.90 0.10 -9.27
N PRO A 236 12.28 -1.08 -9.45
CA PRO A 236 10.83 -1.19 -9.40
C PRO A 236 10.35 -0.92 -7.97
N THR A 237 9.51 0.10 -7.83
CA THR A 237 9.13 0.66 -6.53
C THR A 237 7.64 0.96 -6.49
N ARG A 238 6.96 0.48 -5.45
CA ARG A 238 5.53 0.73 -5.22
C ARG A 238 5.31 1.50 -3.93
N ARG A 239 4.30 2.35 -3.95
CA ARG A 239 3.82 3.07 -2.76
C ARG A 239 3.04 2.12 -1.84
N ILE A 240 3.24 2.25 -0.54
CA ILE A 240 2.55 1.44 0.48
C ILE A 240 2.01 2.39 1.54
N GLY A 241 0.70 2.30 1.80
CA GLY A 241 0.04 2.95 2.91
C GLY A 241 -0.21 1.96 4.05
N GLY A 242 -0.22 2.46 5.28
CA GLY A 242 -0.50 1.65 6.46
C GLY A 242 -0.57 2.50 7.72
N TYR A 243 -0.86 1.85 8.84
CA TYR A 243 -0.82 2.46 10.15
C TYR A 243 0.54 2.19 10.79
N VAL A 244 1.14 3.24 11.35
CA VAL A 244 2.35 3.12 12.19
C VAL A 244 1.89 3.02 13.63
N TYR A 245 2.44 2.07 14.37
CA TYR A 245 2.16 1.88 15.78
C TYR A 245 3.49 1.62 16.49
N SER A 246 3.71 2.29 17.63
CA SER A 246 5.05 2.38 18.26
C SER A 246 5.44 1.15 19.06
N ASP A 247 4.46 0.46 19.64
CA ASP A 247 4.68 -0.61 20.63
C ASP A 247 3.73 -1.78 20.36
N ASP A 248 3.74 -2.87 21.13
CA ASP A 248 2.63 -3.82 21.04
C ASP A 248 1.43 -3.23 21.80
N ALA A 249 0.29 -3.02 21.12
CA ALA A 249 -0.97 -2.67 21.78
C ALA A 249 -1.51 -3.95 22.42
N ILE A 250 -1.30 -4.13 23.73
CA ILE A 250 -1.99 -5.18 24.48
C ILE A 250 -3.44 -4.75 24.71
#